data_AF-A0A0F9DK70-F1
#
_entry.id   AF-A0A0F9DK70-F1
#
_cell.length_a   1.000
_cell.length_b   1.000
_cell.length_c   1.000
_cell.angle_alpha   90.00
_cell.angle_beta   90.00
_cell.angle_gamma   90.00
#
_symmetry.space_group_name_H-M   'P 1'
#
loop_
_entity.id
_entity.type
_entity.pdbx_description
1 polymer ?
#
loop_
_entity_poly.entity_id
_entity_poly.type
_entity_poly.pdbx_seq_one_letter_code
_entity_poly.pdbx_strand_id
1 'polypeptide(L)'
;EPGNKFLKNIIEDVFKFITSKPKNSKPKLISFDPTAEKGPKQLDVHHINSVWKKNESIYINGTHTIICYYIKKNKLACFSRGNLGNHNLRPYKNGVLLCDTNANLITYKDTNGNILESFKITKHNKEELINSSLPDGYARQRFARGLCVDQNDIIVGGSSPATISVYQFRNQNAIKAIRLSRDVRNSIHGLEIWPY
;
A
#
# COMPACT_ATOMS: atom_id res chain seq x y z
N GLU A 1 -39.98 11.13 -11.58
CA GLU A 1 -39.55 10.56 -10.28
C GLU A 1 -38.21 11.14 -9.83
N PRO A 2 -38.12 11.74 -8.64
CA PRO A 2 -36.92 12.42 -8.15
C PRO A 2 -35.74 11.49 -7.82
N GLY A 3 -35.99 10.20 -7.59
CA GLY A 3 -34.97 9.22 -7.18
C GLY A 3 -33.89 8.94 -8.24
N ASN A 4 -34.23 9.05 -9.53
CA ASN A 4 -33.32 8.72 -10.62
C ASN A 4 -32.27 9.83 -10.87
N LYS A 5 -32.57 11.08 -10.51
CA LYS A 5 -31.63 12.21 -10.65
C LYS A 5 -30.58 12.21 -9.53
N PHE A 6 -30.96 11.77 -8.33
CA PHE A 6 -30.07 11.66 -7.18
C PHE A 6 -29.04 10.53 -7.35
N LEU A 7 -29.48 9.35 -7.80
CA LEU A 7 -28.60 8.22 -8.12
C LEU A 7 -27.62 8.54 -9.26
N LYS A 8 -28.09 9.25 -10.30
CA LYS A 8 -27.23 9.67 -11.41
C LYS A 8 -26.16 10.68 -10.98
N ASN A 9 -26.53 11.64 -10.10
CA ASN A 9 -25.57 12.60 -9.55
C ASN A 9 -24.52 11.93 -8.65
N ILE A 10 -24.90 10.95 -7.82
CA ILE A 10 -23.94 10.21 -7.00
C ILE A 10 -22.98 9.41 -7.88
N ILE A 11 -23.48 8.73 -8.92
CA ILE A 11 -22.63 7.97 -9.84
C ILE A 11 -21.70 8.91 -10.61
N GLU A 12 -22.18 10.04 -11.09
CA GLU A 12 -21.34 11.05 -11.77
C GLU A 12 -20.30 11.70 -10.83
N ASP A 13 -20.63 11.94 -9.56
CA ASP A 13 -19.72 12.52 -8.57
C ASP A 13 -18.68 11.50 -8.08
N VAL A 14 -19.06 10.22 -7.93
CA VAL A 14 -18.14 9.12 -7.64
C VAL A 14 -17.21 8.88 -8.84
N PHE A 15 -17.73 8.92 -10.07
CA PHE A 15 -16.88 8.85 -11.27
C PHE A 15 -15.97 10.08 -11.39
N LYS A 16 -16.44 11.30 -11.09
CA LYS A 16 -15.58 12.50 -11.04
C LYS A 16 -14.54 12.41 -9.93
N PHE A 17 -14.82 11.81 -8.78
CA PHE A 17 -13.83 11.59 -7.73
C PHE A 17 -12.76 10.57 -8.16
N ILE A 18 -13.17 9.47 -8.78
CA ILE A 18 -12.28 8.39 -9.29
C ILE A 18 -11.47 8.86 -10.52
N THR A 19 -12.03 9.73 -11.36
CA THR A 19 -11.39 10.26 -12.58
C THR A 19 -10.75 11.63 -12.41
N SER A 20 -11.00 12.31 -11.29
CA SER A 20 -10.26 13.52 -10.95
C SER A 20 -8.83 13.10 -10.69
N LYS A 21 -7.99 13.32 -11.70
CA LYS A 21 -6.56 13.52 -11.48
C LYS A 21 -6.46 14.38 -10.22
N PRO A 22 -5.69 13.99 -9.19
CA PRO A 22 -5.45 14.90 -8.08
C PRO A 22 -5.06 16.23 -8.72
N LYS A 23 -5.85 17.28 -8.48
CA LYS A 23 -5.59 18.64 -8.99
C LYS A 23 -4.08 18.84 -8.90
N ASN A 24 -3.44 19.20 -10.01
CA ASN A 24 -2.01 19.38 -10.29
C ASN A 24 -1.13 20.04 -9.17
N SER A 25 -1.23 19.64 -7.91
CA SER A 25 -0.30 20.00 -6.86
C SER A 25 0.81 18.99 -6.93
N LYS A 26 1.90 19.36 -7.62
CA LYS A 26 3.17 18.67 -7.42
C LYS A 26 3.49 18.77 -5.92
N PRO A 27 3.74 17.66 -5.22
CA PRO A 27 4.14 17.74 -3.83
C PRO A 27 5.44 18.56 -3.74
N LYS A 28 5.55 19.34 -2.67
CA LYS A 28 6.73 20.14 -2.38
C LYS A 28 7.41 19.55 -1.15
N LEU A 29 8.74 19.50 -1.20
CA LEU A 29 9.53 19.26 0.00
C LEU A 29 9.64 20.58 0.76
N ILE A 30 9.09 20.61 1.97
CA ILE A 30 9.18 21.75 2.88
C ILE A 30 9.69 21.25 4.22
N SER A 31 10.49 22.05 4.91
CA SER A 31 10.79 21.81 6.31
C SER A 31 9.52 22.05 7.12
N PHE A 32 9.23 21.15 8.05
CA PHE A 32 8.11 21.27 8.97
C PHE A 32 8.65 21.38 10.39
N ASP A 33 8.28 22.44 11.09
CA ASP A 33 8.54 22.62 12.51
C ASP A 33 7.29 22.15 13.29
N PRO A 34 7.38 21.03 14.01
CA PRO A 34 6.25 20.50 14.76
C PRO A 34 5.87 21.36 15.98
N THR A 35 6.71 22.33 16.35
CA THR A 35 6.50 23.23 17.50
C THR A 35 5.95 24.61 17.12
N ALA A 36 5.93 24.93 15.83
CA ALA A 36 5.41 26.20 15.34
C ALA A 36 3.89 26.30 15.53
N GLU A 37 3.40 27.50 15.87
CA GLU A 37 1.97 27.78 16.04
C GLU A 37 1.14 27.55 14.76
N LYS A 38 1.79 27.58 13.59
CA LYS A 38 1.16 27.40 12.29
C LYS A 38 1.74 26.18 11.58
N GLY A 39 0.90 25.18 11.34
CA GLY A 39 1.24 23.96 10.60
C GLY A 39 0.26 23.68 9.46
N PRO A 40 0.48 22.61 8.68
CA PRO A 40 -0.52 22.12 7.74
C PRO A 40 -1.81 21.75 8.49
N LYS A 41 -2.95 21.86 7.82
CA LYS A 41 -4.23 21.42 8.40
C LYS A 41 -4.13 19.95 8.79
N GLN A 42 -4.62 19.60 9.98
CA GLN A 42 -4.76 18.21 10.40
C GLN A 42 -5.87 17.56 9.57
N LEU A 43 -5.48 16.75 8.59
CA LEU A 43 -6.38 16.09 7.65
C LEU A 43 -5.89 14.65 7.44
N ASP A 44 -6.82 13.70 7.39
CA ASP A 44 -6.52 12.29 7.06
C ASP A 44 -6.75 12.02 5.56
N VAL A 45 -5.98 12.73 4.73
CA VAL A 45 -6.10 12.65 3.25
C VAL A 45 -4.95 11.88 2.61
N HIS A 46 -3.81 11.81 3.29
CA HIS A 46 -2.62 11.08 2.87
C HIS A 46 -1.97 10.46 4.11
N HIS A 47 -1.58 9.20 4.00
CA HIS A 47 -0.96 8.46 5.09
C HIS A 47 0.31 7.79 4.59
N ILE A 48 1.49 8.16 5.13
CA ILE A 48 2.76 7.50 4.77
C ILE A 48 2.78 6.11 5.41
N ASN A 49 2.90 5.07 4.60
CA ASN A 49 2.89 3.68 5.06
C ASN A 49 4.28 3.04 4.98
N SER A 50 5.14 3.52 4.09
CA SER A 50 6.47 2.95 3.89
C SER A 50 7.51 4.02 3.69
N VAL A 51 8.60 3.90 4.44
CA VAL A 51 9.82 4.66 4.30
C VAL A 51 10.95 3.67 4.07
N TRP A 52 11.78 3.90 3.05
CA TRP A 52 12.90 3.03 2.76
C TRP A 52 14.13 3.84 2.41
N LYS A 53 15.28 3.51 2.99
CA LYS A 53 16.56 4.20 2.71
C LYS A 53 17.42 3.31 1.82
N LYS A 54 17.98 3.90 0.75
CA LYS A 54 19.05 3.28 -0.04
C LYS A 54 20.09 4.33 -0.36
N ASN A 55 21.32 4.08 0.09
CA ASN A 55 22.41 5.04 -0.04
C ASN A 55 21.98 6.40 0.55
N GLU A 56 22.09 7.47 -0.23
CA GLU A 56 21.68 8.84 0.14
C GLU A 56 20.21 9.16 -0.17
N SER A 57 19.44 8.20 -0.69
CA SER A 57 18.05 8.41 -1.08
C SER A 57 17.09 7.85 -0.03
N ILE A 58 16.06 8.61 0.31
CA ILE A 58 14.93 8.17 1.13
C ILE A 58 13.71 8.05 0.22
N TYR A 59 13.09 6.88 0.18
CA TYR A 59 11.90 6.60 -0.60
C TYR A 59 10.69 6.56 0.30
N ILE A 60 9.58 7.15 -0.14
CA ILE A 60 8.35 7.25 0.63
C ILE A 60 7.14 6.90 -0.23
N ASN A 61 6.18 6.18 0.36
CA ASN A 61 4.88 5.88 -0.23
C ASN A 61 3.81 5.71 0.85
N GLY A 62 2.54 5.76 0.46
CA GLY A 62 1.41 5.77 1.37
C GLY A 62 0.05 5.56 0.72
N THR A 63 -0.98 5.45 1.53
CA THR A 63 -2.38 5.38 1.07
C THR A 63 -2.77 6.71 0.43
N HIS A 64 -3.63 6.67 -0.58
CA HIS A 64 -4.04 7.83 -1.38
C HIS A 64 -2.90 8.50 -2.17
N THR A 65 -1.71 7.89 -2.22
CA THR A 65 -0.68 8.21 -3.21
C THR A 65 -0.29 6.95 -3.97
N ILE A 66 -0.49 6.96 -5.29
CA ILE A 66 0.02 5.90 -6.17
C ILE A 66 1.52 6.08 -6.46
N ILE A 67 2.14 7.17 -5.99
CA ILE A 67 3.50 7.52 -6.35
C ILE A 67 4.46 7.06 -5.24
N CYS A 68 5.56 6.45 -5.67
CA CYS A 68 6.76 6.30 -4.87
C CYS A 68 7.63 7.52 -5.08
N TYR A 69 7.73 8.38 -4.06
CA TYR A 69 8.67 9.48 -4.11
C TYR A 69 10.04 9.05 -3.61
N TYR A 70 11.06 9.81 -3.99
CA TYR A 70 12.34 9.78 -3.32
C TYR A 70 12.85 11.19 -3.03
N ILE A 71 13.58 11.32 -1.94
CA ILE A 71 14.28 12.52 -1.51
C ILE A 71 15.77 12.24 -1.62
N LYS A 72 16.51 13.08 -2.36
CA LYS A 72 17.97 13.05 -2.42
C LYS A 72 18.50 14.48 -2.52
N LYS A 73 19.47 14.86 -1.68
CA LYS A 73 20.07 16.21 -1.67
C LYS A 73 19.01 17.33 -1.65
N ASN A 74 18.03 17.23 -0.75
CA ASN A 74 16.90 18.15 -0.61
C ASN A 74 16.01 18.32 -1.86
N LYS A 75 16.02 17.35 -2.77
CA LYS A 75 15.12 17.32 -3.94
C LYS A 75 14.16 16.15 -3.82
N LEU A 76 12.87 16.44 -4.00
CA LEU A 76 11.81 15.45 -4.12
C LEU A 76 11.56 15.14 -5.60
N ALA A 77 11.52 13.86 -5.94
CA ALA A 77 11.20 13.41 -7.29
C ALA A 77 10.38 12.11 -7.26
N CYS A 78 9.72 11.80 -8.38
CA CYS A 78 8.99 10.56 -8.57
C CYS A 78 9.97 9.45 -9.00
N PHE A 79 9.97 8.32 -8.30
CA PHE A 79 10.73 7.14 -8.69
C PHE A 79 9.91 6.24 -9.63
N SER A 80 8.69 5.87 -9.21
CA SER A 80 7.77 5.00 -9.97
C SER A 80 6.34 5.14 -9.43
N ARG A 81 5.38 4.44 -10.06
CA ARG A 81 3.96 4.40 -9.68
C ARG A 81 3.46 2.99 -9.37
N GLY A 82 2.77 2.85 -8.25
CA GLY A 82 1.98 1.69 -7.87
C GLY A 82 0.60 1.67 -8.54
N ASN A 83 -0.31 0.91 -7.93
CA ASN A 83 -1.72 0.81 -8.34
C ASN A 83 -2.62 1.63 -7.41
N LEU A 84 -3.81 1.99 -7.87
CA LEU A 84 -4.82 2.57 -6.98
C LEU A 84 -5.19 1.55 -5.91
N GLY A 85 -5.12 1.96 -4.64
CA GLY A 85 -5.32 1.05 -3.50
C GLY A 85 -4.09 0.23 -3.12
N ASN A 86 -2.90 0.64 -3.54
CA ASN A 86 -1.66 0.17 -2.90
C ASN A 86 -1.57 0.70 -1.46
N HIS A 87 -0.95 -0.08 -0.58
CA HIS A 87 -0.73 0.31 0.81
C HIS A 87 0.74 0.62 1.11
N ASN A 88 1.61 -0.38 1.03
CA ASN A 88 3.07 -0.19 1.08
C ASN A 88 3.66 -0.35 -0.31
N LEU A 89 4.69 0.42 -0.61
CA LEU A 89 5.47 0.29 -1.84
C LEU A 89 6.92 0.65 -1.56
N ARG A 90 7.85 -0.16 -2.08
CA ARG A 90 9.28 0.13 -2.05
C ARG A 90 9.93 -0.06 -3.41
N PRO A 91 11.05 0.63 -3.68
CA PRO A 91 11.94 0.25 -4.76
C PRO A 91 12.43 -1.18 -4.58
N TYR A 92 12.52 -1.89 -5.69
CA TYR A 92 13.07 -3.23 -5.76
C TYR A 92 13.62 -3.49 -7.16
N LYS A 93 14.92 -3.82 -7.24
CA LYS A 93 15.67 -3.96 -8.50
C LYS A 93 15.42 -2.74 -9.41
N ASN A 94 15.00 -2.97 -10.66
CA ASN A 94 14.70 -1.94 -11.67
C ASN A 94 13.23 -1.48 -11.64
N GLY A 95 12.55 -1.66 -10.51
CA GLY A 95 11.12 -1.43 -10.40
C GLY A 95 10.67 -1.24 -8.96
N VAL A 96 9.43 -1.64 -8.68
CA VAL A 96 8.81 -1.51 -7.36
C VAL A 96 8.05 -2.76 -6.96
N LEU A 97 8.14 -3.11 -5.68
CA LEU A 97 7.25 -4.06 -5.03
C LEU A 97 6.22 -3.30 -4.23
N LEU A 98 4.96 -3.73 -4.29
CA LEU A 98 3.85 -3.09 -3.58
C LEU A 98 2.88 -4.11 -3.00
N CYS A 99 2.28 -3.76 -1.87
CA CYS A 99 1.06 -4.38 -1.35
C CYS A 99 -0.14 -3.82 -2.13
N ASP A 100 -0.59 -4.53 -3.16
CA ASP A 100 -1.80 -4.23 -3.91
C ASP A 100 -3.03 -4.74 -3.14
N THR A 101 -3.43 -3.94 -2.16
CA THR A 101 -4.47 -4.32 -1.20
C THR A 101 -5.79 -4.58 -1.89
N ASN A 102 -6.20 -3.71 -2.81
CA ASN A 102 -7.47 -3.86 -3.52
C ASN A 102 -7.52 -5.15 -4.33
N ALA A 103 -6.41 -5.53 -4.97
CA ALA A 103 -6.32 -6.78 -5.72
C ALA A 103 -6.10 -8.03 -4.83
N ASN A 104 -5.78 -7.86 -3.54
CA ASN A 104 -5.32 -8.93 -2.64
C ASN A 104 -4.03 -9.58 -3.13
N LEU A 105 -3.08 -8.77 -3.59
CA LEU A 105 -1.80 -9.21 -4.13
C LEU A 105 -0.62 -8.48 -3.49
N ILE A 106 0.56 -9.09 -3.60
CA ILE A 106 1.81 -8.34 -3.70
C ILE A 106 2.16 -8.31 -5.18
N THR A 107 2.54 -7.15 -5.69
CA THR A 107 2.80 -6.97 -7.13
C THR A 107 4.21 -6.44 -7.32
N TYR A 108 4.95 -7.05 -8.25
CA TYR A 108 6.21 -6.52 -8.77
C TYR A 108 5.96 -5.84 -10.11
N LYS A 109 6.39 -4.59 -10.24
CA LYS A 109 6.24 -3.79 -11.47
C LYS A 109 7.56 -3.19 -11.90
N ASP A 110 7.75 -2.99 -13.19
CA ASP A 110 8.82 -2.13 -13.70
C ASP A 110 8.49 -0.64 -13.48
N THR A 111 9.41 0.25 -13.86
CA THR A 111 9.21 1.71 -13.76
C THR A 111 8.18 2.28 -14.75
N ASN A 112 7.85 1.54 -15.81
CA ASN A 112 6.82 1.91 -16.78
C ASN A 112 5.41 1.53 -16.30
N GLY A 113 5.33 0.76 -15.22
CA GLY A 113 4.08 0.32 -14.63
C GLY A 113 3.60 -1.04 -15.15
N ASN A 114 4.39 -1.76 -15.94
CA ASN A 114 4.07 -3.11 -16.36
C ASN A 114 4.19 -4.06 -15.17
N ILE A 115 3.19 -4.91 -14.96
CA ILE A 115 3.23 -5.97 -13.95
C ILE A 115 4.16 -7.06 -14.48
N LEU A 116 5.24 -7.31 -13.74
CA LEU A 116 6.21 -8.36 -14.05
C LEU A 116 5.83 -9.67 -13.35
N GLU A 117 5.35 -9.58 -12.11
CA GLU A 117 4.86 -10.74 -11.36
C GLU A 117 3.88 -10.32 -10.26
N SER A 118 2.99 -11.24 -9.87
CA SER A 118 2.01 -11.04 -8.81
C SER A 118 1.96 -12.27 -7.89
N PHE A 119 1.84 -12.01 -6.59
CA PHE A 119 1.79 -13.02 -5.53
C PHE A 119 0.46 -12.90 -4.78
N LYS A 120 -0.27 -14.00 -4.67
CA LYS A 120 -1.59 -14.04 -4.03
C LYS A 120 -1.44 -13.99 -2.52
N ILE A 121 -2.15 -13.05 -1.89
CA ILE A 121 -2.25 -13.02 -0.44
C ILE A 121 -3.02 -14.26 0.04
N THR A 122 -2.44 -14.95 1.03
CA THR A 122 -3.02 -16.14 1.66
C THR A 122 -4.47 -15.89 2.10
N LYS A 123 -5.40 -16.70 1.57
CA LYS A 123 -6.82 -16.70 1.95
C LYS A 123 -7.04 -17.68 3.09
N HIS A 124 -7.77 -17.26 4.11
CA HIS A 124 -8.16 -18.12 5.23
C HIS A 124 -9.62 -18.52 5.11
N ASN A 125 -9.95 -19.69 5.65
CA ASN A 125 -11.33 -20.13 5.68
C ASN A 125 -12.19 -19.22 6.57
N LYS A 126 -13.39 -18.86 6.12
CA LYS A 126 -14.18 -17.80 6.79
C LYS A 126 -14.66 -18.23 8.17
N GLU A 127 -14.99 -19.51 8.35
CA GLU A 127 -15.49 -20.05 9.62
C GLU A 127 -14.41 -20.06 10.71
N GLU A 128 -13.13 -19.98 10.34
CA GLU A 128 -12.02 -19.89 11.30
C GLU A 128 -11.73 -18.45 11.76
N LEU A 129 -12.31 -17.46 11.09
CA LEU A 129 -12.00 -16.05 11.30
C LEU A 129 -12.93 -15.43 12.34
N ILE A 130 -12.35 -14.54 13.16
CA ILE A 130 -13.09 -13.71 14.10
C ILE A 130 -13.37 -12.37 13.42
N ASN A 131 -14.59 -11.84 13.60
CA ASN A 131 -15.07 -10.58 13.01
C ASN A 131 -15.13 -10.56 11.48
N SER A 132 -15.18 -11.71 10.81
CA SER A 132 -15.27 -11.79 9.34
C SER A 132 -16.62 -11.37 8.74
N SER A 133 -17.58 -11.01 9.59
CA SER A 133 -18.87 -10.43 9.19
C SER A 133 -18.85 -8.91 9.13
N LEU A 134 -17.76 -8.26 9.57
CA LEU A 134 -17.63 -6.80 9.44
C LEU A 134 -17.66 -6.38 7.96
N PRO A 135 -18.20 -5.21 7.64
CA PRO A 135 -18.13 -4.69 6.28
C PRO A 135 -16.68 -4.42 5.87
N ASP A 136 -16.37 -4.65 4.59
CA ASP A 136 -15.02 -4.58 4.03
C ASP A 136 -14.31 -3.23 4.24
N GLY A 137 -15.07 -2.14 4.37
CA GLY A 137 -14.54 -0.80 4.66
C GLY A 137 -13.96 -0.64 6.07
N TYR A 138 -14.33 -1.51 7.01
CA TYR A 138 -13.81 -1.51 8.39
C TYR A 138 -12.65 -2.49 8.52
N ALA A 139 -12.90 -3.76 8.20
CA ALA A 139 -11.90 -4.80 8.25
C ALA A 139 -12.32 -5.97 7.35
N ARG A 140 -11.36 -6.52 6.62
CA ARG A 140 -11.53 -7.73 5.81
C ARG A 140 -10.24 -8.51 5.82
N GLN A 141 -10.29 -9.82 5.54
CA GLN A 141 -9.07 -10.59 5.29
C GLN A 141 -8.37 -10.15 3.99
N ARG A 142 -7.11 -10.54 3.84
CA ARG A 142 -6.24 -10.29 2.69
C ARG A 142 -5.96 -8.80 2.44
N PHE A 143 -6.12 -7.96 3.45
CA PHE A 143 -5.70 -6.57 3.39
C PHE A 143 -4.16 -6.55 3.50
N ALA A 144 -3.49 -6.46 2.35
CA ALA A 144 -2.03 -6.53 2.26
C ALA A 144 -1.36 -5.27 2.85
N ARG A 145 -0.53 -5.44 3.88
CA ARG A 145 0.28 -4.36 4.48
C ARG A 145 1.55 -4.96 5.06
N GLY A 146 2.59 -4.16 5.22
CA GLY A 146 3.92 -4.64 5.62
C GLY A 146 4.60 -5.41 4.47
N LEU A 147 5.81 -4.99 4.14
CA LEU A 147 6.54 -5.55 3.01
C LEU A 147 8.04 -5.36 3.23
N CYS A 148 8.77 -6.48 3.24
CA CYS A 148 10.23 -6.47 3.17
C CYS A 148 10.72 -7.55 2.20
N VAL A 149 12.00 -7.47 1.84
CA VAL A 149 12.65 -8.42 0.93
C VAL A 149 14.06 -8.64 1.44
N ASP A 150 14.49 -9.90 1.49
CA ASP A 150 15.85 -10.26 1.89
C ASP A 150 16.85 -10.10 0.74
N GLN A 151 18.11 -10.44 1.02
CA GLN A 151 19.20 -10.42 0.04
C GLN A 151 19.14 -11.53 -1.02
N ASN A 152 18.30 -12.54 -0.85
CA ASN A 152 18.11 -13.68 -1.75
C ASN A 152 16.80 -13.58 -2.55
N ASP A 153 16.25 -12.37 -2.69
CA ASP A 153 14.98 -12.10 -3.36
C ASP A 153 13.76 -12.82 -2.75
N ILE A 154 13.83 -13.17 -1.47
CA ILE A 154 12.70 -13.68 -0.69
C ILE A 154 11.84 -12.51 -0.28
N ILE A 155 10.60 -12.49 -0.76
CA ILE A 155 9.63 -11.47 -0.41
C ILE A 155 8.88 -11.92 0.84
N VAL A 156 8.78 -11.04 1.84
CA VAL A 156 7.93 -11.25 3.00
C VAL A 156 6.86 -10.17 3.01
N GLY A 157 5.61 -10.60 2.99
CA GLY A 157 4.46 -9.70 3.00
C GLY A 157 3.50 -10.01 4.13
N GLY A 158 2.96 -8.95 4.71
CA GLY A 158 1.94 -9.05 5.74
C GLY A 158 0.53 -8.90 5.18
N SER A 159 -0.45 -9.40 5.92
CA SER A 159 -1.86 -9.16 5.64
C SER A 159 -2.74 -9.30 6.89
N SER A 160 -4.02 -8.95 6.74
CA SER A 160 -5.09 -9.31 7.67
C SER A 160 -5.69 -10.70 7.35
N PRO A 161 -6.21 -11.45 8.35
CA PRO A 161 -5.87 -11.28 9.77
C PRO A 161 -4.35 -11.43 9.93
N ALA A 162 -3.73 -10.90 10.99
CA ALA A 162 -2.27 -10.78 11.12
C ALA A 162 -1.52 -12.05 10.67
N THR A 163 -1.07 -12.04 9.42
CA THR A 163 -0.46 -13.17 8.71
C THR A 163 0.79 -12.68 8.03
N ILE A 164 1.90 -13.39 8.23
CA ILE A 164 3.16 -13.18 7.54
C ILE A 164 3.27 -14.28 6.50
N SER A 165 3.44 -13.91 5.23
CA SER A 165 3.60 -14.84 4.11
C SER A 165 4.94 -14.60 3.41
N VAL A 166 5.60 -15.69 3.05
CA VAL A 166 6.89 -15.70 2.35
C VAL A 166 6.64 -16.13 0.91
N TYR A 167 7.26 -15.43 -0.04
CA TYR A 167 7.13 -15.67 -1.47
C TYR A 167 8.50 -15.72 -2.15
N GLN A 168 8.53 -16.42 -3.28
CA GLN A 168 9.66 -16.48 -4.19
C GLN A 168 9.16 -16.19 -5.60
N PHE A 169 9.98 -15.52 -6.40
CA PHE A 169 9.70 -15.30 -7.81
C PHE A 169 9.46 -16.62 -8.55
N ARG A 170 8.61 -16.56 -9.57
CA ARG A 170 8.07 -17.69 -10.34
C ARG A 170 7.09 -18.58 -9.57
N ASN A 171 6.74 -18.24 -8.33
CA ASN A 171 5.68 -18.89 -7.58
C ASN A 171 4.65 -17.87 -7.09
N GLN A 172 3.46 -17.90 -7.69
CA GLN A 172 2.39 -16.95 -7.37
C GLN A 172 1.79 -17.15 -5.97
N ASN A 173 2.02 -18.29 -5.32
CA ASN A 173 1.48 -18.56 -3.98
C ASN A 173 2.59 -18.43 -2.93
N ALA A 174 2.19 -18.16 -1.69
CA ALA A 174 3.13 -18.16 -0.58
C ALA A 174 3.76 -19.56 -0.43
N ILE A 175 5.09 -19.61 -0.30
CA ILE A 175 5.82 -20.85 0.01
C ILE A 175 5.66 -21.23 1.49
N LYS A 176 5.38 -20.24 2.35
CA LYS A 176 5.07 -20.43 3.77
C LYS A 176 4.22 -19.27 4.25
N ALA A 177 3.28 -19.54 5.15
CA ALA A 177 2.51 -18.53 5.83
C ALA A 177 2.35 -18.87 7.32
N ILE A 178 2.43 -17.85 8.18
CA ILE A 178 2.20 -17.96 9.62
C ILE A 178 1.13 -16.93 9.98
N ARG A 179 0.01 -17.41 10.53
CA ARG A 179 -1.07 -16.57 11.04
C ARG A 179 -0.93 -16.40 12.56
N LEU A 180 -0.70 -15.17 13.00
CA LEU A 180 -0.54 -14.79 14.41
C LEU A 180 -1.88 -14.51 15.10
N SER A 181 -2.91 -14.15 14.34
CA SER A 181 -4.25 -13.83 14.84
C SER A 181 -5.33 -14.36 13.91
N ARG A 182 -6.48 -14.74 14.45
CA ARG A 182 -7.70 -15.08 13.68
C ARG A 182 -8.64 -13.89 13.49
N ASP A 183 -8.45 -12.81 14.25
CA ASP A 183 -9.25 -11.58 14.14
C ASP A 183 -8.84 -10.78 12.90
N VAL A 184 -9.79 -10.54 11.99
CA VAL A 184 -9.56 -9.81 10.73
C VAL A 184 -9.23 -8.33 10.92
N ARG A 185 -9.51 -7.77 12.11
CA ARG A 185 -9.12 -6.41 12.47
C ARG A 185 -7.61 -6.28 12.69
N ASN A 186 -6.95 -7.39 13.03
CA ASN A 186 -5.50 -7.41 13.22
C ASN A 186 -4.81 -7.58 11.87
N SER A 187 -3.80 -6.76 11.59
CA SER A 187 -2.98 -6.87 10.38
C SER A 187 -1.52 -6.59 10.72
N ILE A 188 -0.61 -7.16 9.95
CA ILE A 188 0.80 -6.82 10.01
C ILE A 188 0.98 -5.46 9.31
N HIS A 189 1.34 -4.41 10.05
CA HIS A 189 1.40 -3.04 9.49
C HIS A 189 2.76 -2.70 8.86
N GLY A 190 3.84 -3.18 9.47
CA GLY A 190 5.22 -3.00 9.02
C GLY A 190 5.98 -4.31 9.17
N LEU A 191 6.97 -4.51 8.29
CA LEU A 191 7.88 -5.64 8.31
C LEU A 191 9.27 -5.14 7.94
N GLU A 192 10.27 -5.66 8.65
CA GLU A 192 11.69 -5.42 8.38
C GLU A 192 12.46 -6.71 8.71
N ILE A 193 13.57 -6.94 8.03
CA ILE A 193 14.46 -8.06 8.34
C ILE A 193 15.53 -7.57 9.31
N TRP A 194 15.73 -8.33 10.40
CA TRP A 194 16.75 -8.04 11.41
C TRP A 194 17.88 -9.08 11.38
N PRO A 195 19.16 -8.70 11.55
CA PRO A 195 19.68 -7.33 11.71
C PRO A 195 19.68 -6.54 10.39
N TYR A 196 19.52 -5.21 10.48
CA TYR A 196 19.54 -4.29 9.34
C TYR A 196 20.94 -3.77 9.02
#